data_AF-A0A538C3W0-F1
#
_entry.id   AF-A0A538C3W0-F1
#
_cell.length_a   1.000
_cell.length_b   1.000
_cell.length_c   1.000
_cell.angle_alpha   90.00
_cell.angle_beta   90.00
_cell.angle_gamma   90.00
#
_symmetry.space_group_name_H-M   'P 1'
#
loop_
_entity.id
_entity.type
_entity.pdbx_description
1 polymer ?
#
loop_
_entity_poly.entity_id
_entity_poly.type
_entity_poly.pdbx_seq_one_letter_code
_entity_poly.pdbx_strand_id
1 'polypeptide(L)'
;MRKAVSLGCRPYWAIVMATLFAARYHRLYQHGAVAPGYVADVVAVPDVEGFRPVRVWKRGRLVAADGRVLDVPKVAAPDWMRGSVRVRRLSAKDFAVRAGGPVRVIGVEAGQIVTRSLVAEPSLRDGQALADPARDLAKIAVVERHRETGRIGVGFVNGFGLERGALASTHAHDAHNVVVVGVDDADMAAAVNRLAEIGGGQVAVADGRPLAEVPCPIGGLLSDRPAEEVAAAVTRTEAASRVLGAKIPAPFMAMSFLALSVVPELKITDRGLVDTVRFEVVPLEV
;
A
#
# COMPACT_ATOMS: atom_id res chain seq x y z
N MET A 1 8.65 0.21 -21.54
CA MET A 1 9.42 0.33 -22.80
C MET A 1 10.91 0.08 -22.60
N ARG A 2 11.70 0.98 -21.97
CA ARG A 2 13.15 0.79 -21.72
C ARG A 2 13.53 -0.62 -21.24
N LYS A 3 12.90 -1.09 -20.15
CA LYS A 3 13.17 -2.42 -19.59
C LYS A 3 12.87 -3.54 -20.58
N ALA A 4 11.78 -3.44 -21.35
CA ALA A 4 11.44 -4.45 -22.35
C ALA A 4 12.51 -4.53 -23.45
N VAL A 5 13.00 -3.38 -23.94
CA VAL A 5 14.09 -3.36 -24.93
C VAL A 5 15.39 -3.92 -24.36
N SER A 6 15.75 -3.56 -23.12
CA SER A 6 16.94 -4.12 -22.44
C SER A 6 16.88 -5.64 -22.24
N LEU A 7 15.68 -6.23 -22.32
CA LEU A 7 15.46 -7.69 -22.23
C LEU A 7 15.31 -8.35 -23.61
N GLY A 8 15.59 -7.64 -24.70
CA GLY A 8 15.59 -8.19 -26.07
C GLY A 8 14.34 -7.88 -26.90
N CYS A 9 13.38 -7.11 -26.39
CA CYS A 9 12.25 -6.67 -27.21
C CYS A 9 12.73 -5.71 -28.30
N ARG A 10 12.34 -5.96 -29.56
CA ARG A 10 12.67 -5.04 -30.68
C ARG A 10 12.02 -3.67 -30.42
N PRO A 11 12.74 -2.54 -30.55
CA PRO A 11 12.23 -1.22 -30.20
C PRO A 11 10.88 -0.84 -30.82
N TYR A 12 10.65 -1.15 -32.10
CA TYR A 12 9.38 -0.83 -32.75
C TYR A 12 8.20 -1.60 -32.15
N TRP A 13 8.40 -2.84 -31.68
CA TRP A 13 7.35 -3.57 -30.95
C TRP A 13 7.05 -2.90 -29.62
N ALA A 14 8.09 -2.49 -28.88
CA ALA A 14 7.91 -1.76 -27.63
C ALA A 14 7.14 -0.44 -27.84
N ILE A 15 7.37 0.27 -28.95
CA ILE A 15 6.63 1.49 -29.31
C ILE A 15 5.18 1.17 -29.64
N VAL A 16 4.92 0.25 -30.59
CA VAL A 16 3.55 -0.07 -31.04
C VAL A 16 2.68 -0.62 -29.90
N MET A 17 3.26 -1.44 -29.01
CA MET A 17 2.58 -1.93 -27.81
C MET A 17 2.22 -0.81 -26.83
N ALA A 18 3.10 0.19 -26.67
CA ALA A 18 2.89 1.31 -25.77
C ALA A 18 2.03 2.45 -26.37
N THR A 19 1.81 2.46 -27.69
CA THR A 19 1.07 3.53 -28.37
C THR A 19 -0.16 2.99 -29.11
N LEU A 20 0.01 2.41 -30.30
CA LEU A 20 -1.08 2.08 -31.22
C LEU A 20 -1.97 0.96 -30.67
N PHE A 21 -1.39 -0.11 -30.11
CA PHE A 21 -2.19 -1.22 -29.58
C PHE A 21 -3.01 -0.79 -28.37
N ALA A 22 -2.42 -0.03 -27.45
CA ALA A 22 -3.14 0.55 -26.32
C ALA A 22 -4.29 1.46 -26.81
N ALA A 23 -4.02 2.35 -27.77
CA ALA A 23 -5.03 3.23 -28.35
C ALA A 23 -6.18 2.45 -29.01
N ARG A 24 -5.87 1.39 -29.78
CA ARG A 24 -6.87 0.55 -30.45
C ARG A 24 -7.71 -0.25 -29.46
N TYR A 25 -7.07 -0.82 -28.43
CA TYR A 25 -7.75 -1.53 -27.35
C TYR A 25 -8.78 -0.63 -26.66
N HIS A 26 -8.41 0.62 -26.36
CA HIS A 26 -9.30 1.61 -25.75
C HIS A 26 -10.18 2.39 -26.73
N ARG A 27 -10.23 2.00 -28.02
CA ARG A 27 -11.01 2.66 -29.09
C ARG A 27 -10.69 4.16 -29.28
N LEU A 28 -9.48 4.57 -28.93
CA LEU A 28 -8.96 5.92 -29.15
C LEU A 28 -8.39 6.02 -30.58
N TYR A 29 -9.25 5.92 -31.59
CA TYR A 29 -8.84 5.73 -32.99
C TYR A 29 -7.96 6.83 -33.59
N GLN A 30 -7.96 8.03 -32.98
CA GLN A 30 -7.11 9.16 -33.36
C GLN A 30 -5.80 9.24 -32.56
N HIS A 31 -5.47 8.26 -31.72
CA HIS A 31 -4.26 8.26 -30.88
C HIS A 31 -3.32 7.09 -31.23
N GLY A 32 -2.09 7.17 -30.72
CA GLY A 32 -1.13 6.06 -30.74
C GLY A 32 -0.28 5.93 -32.00
N ALA A 33 -0.48 6.80 -33.00
CA ALA A 33 0.34 6.85 -34.22
C ALA A 33 0.60 8.31 -34.64
N VAL A 34 1.67 8.51 -35.42
CA VAL A 34 2.01 9.78 -36.05
C VAL A 34 1.56 9.72 -37.51
N ALA A 35 0.39 10.27 -37.81
CA ALA A 35 -0.19 10.31 -39.14
C ALA A 35 -1.21 11.47 -39.26
N PRO A 36 -1.54 11.94 -40.48
CA PRO A 36 -2.62 12.90 -40.69
C PRO A 36 -3.94 12.43 -40.05
N GLY A 37 -4.64 13.35 -39.38
CA GLY A 37 -5.90 13.08 -38.68
C GLY A 37 -5.76 12.50 -37.27
N TYR A 38 -4.54 12.24 -36.79
CA TYR A 38 -4.28 11.81 -35.41
C TYR A 38 -3.99 13.01 -34.50
N VAL A 39 -4.25 12.84 -33.21
CA VAL A 39 -3.90 13.81 -32.17
C VAL A 39 -2.38 13.90 -32.06
N ALA A 40 -1.85 15.13 -32.09
CA ALA A 40 -0.43 15.42 -31.96
C ALA A 40 0.09 15.28 -30.51
N ASP A 41 -0.06 14.07 -29.97
CA ASP A 41 0.58 13.62 -28.73
C ASP A 41 1.88 12.90 -29.11
N VAL A 42 3.00 13.62 -29.00
CA VAL A 42 4.29 13.18 -29.56
C VAL A 42 5.37 13.26 -28.49
N VAL A 43 6.23 12.24 -28.44
CA VAL A 43 7.44 12.25 -27.61
C VAL A 43 8.64 12.10 -28.54
N ALA A 44 9.51 13.11 -28.57
CA ALA A 44 10.80 13.00 -29.23
C ALA A 44 11.82 12.37 -28.26
N VAL A 45 12.54 11.39 -28.77
CA VAL A 45 13.64 10.70 -28.09
C VAL A 45 14.87 10.72 -29.00
N PRO A 46 16.10 10.81 -28.45
CA PRO A 46 17.31 10.81 -29.26
C PRO A 46 17.60 9.43 -29.85
N ASP A 47 17.09 8.38 -29.21
CA ASP A 47 17.27 6.99 -29.58
C ASP A 47 16.07 6.13 -29.11
N VAL A 48 15.89 4.98 -29.74
CA VAL A 48 14.77 4.05 -29.47
C VAL A 48 15.14 2.91 -28.51
N GLU A 49 16.29 2.99 -27.84
CA GLU A 49 16.71 1.99 -26.85
C GLU A 49 16.52 2.53 -25.42
N GLY A 50 17.10 3.71 -25.17
CA GLY A 50 17.04 4.48 -23.95
C GLY A 50 15.76 5.30 -23.79
N PHE A 51 15.00 5.60 -24.85
CA PHE A 51 13.71 6.32 -24.77
C PHE A 51 13.71 7.52 -23.79
N ARG A 52 14.80 8.29 -23.76
CA ARG A 52 14.88 9.48 -22.91
C ARG A 52 14.12 10.63 -23.60
N PRO A 53 13.03 11.15 -23.02
CA PRO A 53 12.29 12.24 -23.67
C PRO A 53 13.14 13.51 -23.72
N VAL A 54 13.32 14.07 -24.91
CA VAL A 54 13.94 15.41 -25.11
C VAL A 54 12.89 16.48 -25.33
N ARG A 55 11.76 16.14 -25.95
CA ARG A 55 10.60 17.02 -26.12
C ARG A 55 9.31 16.22 -26.04
N VAL A 56 8.28 16.80 -25.44
CA VAL A 56 6.95 16.20 -25.33
C VAL A 56 5.91 17.21 -25.77
N TRP A 57 5.06 16.80 -26.71
CA TRP A 57 3.91 17.56 -27.16
C TRP A 57 2.63 16.86 -26.72
N LYS A 58 1.66 17.65 -26.26
CA LYS A 58 0.29 17.23 -25.97
C LYS A 58 -0.64 18.06 -26.84
N ARG A 59 -1.42 17.41 -27.71
CA ARG A 59 -2.33 18.07 -28.67
C ARG A 59 -1.63 19.19 -29.46
N GLY A 60 -0.39 18.95 -29.89
CA GLY A 60 0.42 19.90 -30.66
C GLY A 60 1.12 20.98 -29.84
N ARG A 61 0.83 21.13 -28.54
CA ARG A 61 1.51 22.09 -27.65
C ARG A 61 2.71 21.45 -26.98
N LEU A 62 3.87 22.12 -27.03
CA LEU A 62 5.08 21.68 -26.30
C LEU A 62 4.84 21.83 -24.80
N VAL A 63 4.88 20.72 -24.06
CA VAL A 63 4.59 20.65 -22.61
C VAL A 63 5.77 20.24 -21.75
N ALA A 64 6.82 19.65 -22.35
CA ALA A 64 8.08 19.38 -21.67
C ALA A 64 9.26 19.46 -22.65
N ALA A 65 10.40 19.94 -22.17
CA ALA A 65 11.67 19.98 -22.90
C ALA A 65 12.83 19.69 -21.95
N ASP A 66 13.82 18.93 -22.43
CA ASP A 66 15.07 18.63 -21.71
C ASP A 66 14.86 18.07 -20.29
N GLY A 67 13.85 17.21 -20.14
CA GLY A 67 13.48 16.59 -18.86
C GLY A 67 12.71 17.49 -17.89
N ARG A 68 12.33 18.71 -18.29
CA ARG A 68 11.57 19.65 -17.47
C ARG A 68 10.18 19.87 -18.05
N VAL A 69 9.18 19.89 -17.16
CA VAL A 69 7.81 20.30 -17.51
C VAL A 69 7.81 21.81 -17.75
N LEU A 70 7.14 22.25 -18.82
CA LEU A 70 6.99 23.66 -19.19
C LEU A 70 5.66 24.20 -18.66
N ASP A 71 4.61 24.15 -19.48
CA ASP A 71 3.29 24.68 -19.18
C ASP A 71 2.27 23.54 -19.00
N VAL A 72 2.23 23.00 -17.79
CA VAL A 72 1.18 22.07 -17.35
C VAL A 72 0.52 22.65 -16.10
N PRO A 73 -0.76 23.08 -16.18
CA PRO A 73 -1.47 23.62 -15.04
C PRO A 73 -1.50 22.62 -13.87
N LYS A 74 -1.20 23.10 -12.67
CA LYS A 74 -1.44 22.32 -11.45
C LYS A 74 -2.93 22.35 -11.16
N VAL A 75 -3.53 21.18 -10.99
CA VAL A 75 -4.92 21.04 -10.55
C VAL A 75 -4.89 20.60 -9.09
N ALA A 76 -5.49 21.39 -8.21
CA ALA A 76 -5.66 21.02 -6.82
C ALA A 76 -6.66 19.85 -6.72
N ALA A 77 -6.40 18.92 -5.80
CA ALA A 77 -7.39 17.91 -5.47
C ALA A 77 -8.63 18.58 -4.87
N PRO A 78 -9.85 18.18 -5.27
CA PRO A 78 -11.08 18.68 -4.67
C PRO A 78 -11.12 18.42 -3.15
N ASP A 79 -11.68 19.36 -2.39
CA ASP A 79 -11.73 19.27 -0.92
C ASP A 79 -12.47 18.03 -0.41
N TRP A 80 -13.48 17.55 -1.14
CA TRP A 80 -14.22 16.33 -0.77
C TRP A 80 -13.35 15.06 -0.77
N MET A 81 -12.19 15.07 -1.43
CA MET A 81 -11.24 13.95 -1.38
C MET A 81 -10.41 13.95 -0.08
N ARG A 82 -10.42 15.04 0.70
CA ARG A 82 -9.71 15.14 1.99
C ARG A 82 -10.61 14.70 3.14
N GLY A 83 -10.04 14.46 4.32
CA GLY A 83 -10.80 14.02 5.50
C GLY A 83 -11.48 12.65 5.32
N SER A 84 -10.86 11.78 4.52
CA SER A 84 -11.34 10.43 4.19
C SER A 84 -10.89 9.36 5.20
N VAL A 85 -10.05 9.71 6.16
CA VAL A 85 -9.65 8.83 7.26
C VAL A 85 -10.41 9.22 8.51
N ARG A 86 -11.57 8.59 8.70
CA ARG A 86 -12.51 8.87 9.81
C ARG A 86 -12.45 7.73 10.81
N VAL A 87 -11.59 7.91 11.80
CA VAL A 87 -11.35 6.91 12.84
C VAL A 87 -11.43 7.65 14.18
N ARG A 88 -12.27 7.14 15.10
CA ARG A 88 -12.27 7.65 16.47
C ARG A 88 -10.88 7.45 17.09
N ARG A 89 -10.54 8.23 18.12
CA ARG A 89 -9.29 8.00 18.84
C ARG A 89 -9.25 6.58 19.41
N LEU A 90 -8.22 5.83 19.05
CA LEU A 90 -7.99 4.46 19.49
C LEU A 90 -6.98 4.41 20.64
N SER A 91 -7.05 3.33 21.40
CA SER A 91 -6.16 2.99 22.50
C SER A 91 -5.68 1.54 22.38
N ALA A 92 -4.68 1.14 23.18
CA ALA A 92 -4.18 -0.24 23.20
C ALA A 92 -5.30 -1.29 23.39
N LYS A 93 -6.35 -0.95 24.15
CA LYS A 93 -7.50 -1.85 24.40
C LYS A 93 -8.27 -2.23 23.14
N ASP A 94 -8.20 -1.41 22.09
CA ASP A 94 -8.88 -1.66 20.81
C ASP A 94 -8.21 -2.77 19.99
N PHE A 95 -6.97 -3.15 20.34
CA PHE A 95 -6.19 -4.22 19.72
C PHE A 95 -5.98 -5.44 20.64
N ALA A 96 -6.61 -5.42 21.83
CA ALA A 96 -6.56 -6.54 22.75
C ALA A 96 -7.29 -7.75 22.16
N VAL A 97 -6.64 -8.91 22.21
CA VAL A 97 -7.19 -10.18 21.72
C VAL A 97 -7.39 -11.11 22.89
N ARG A 98 -8.59 -11.64 23.08
CA ARG A 98 -8.86 -12.74 24.02
C ARG A 98 -8.85 -14.06 23.27
N ALA A 99 -8.05 -15.01 23.73
CA ALA A 99 -8.04 -16.37 23.22
C ALA A 99 -7.64 -17.32 24.36
N GLY A 100 -8.30 -18.48 24.45
CA GLY A 100 -8.00 -19.52 25.43
C GLY A 100 -7.07 -20.62 24.90
N GLY A 101 -6.87 -20.68 23.58
CA GLY A 101 -6.13 -21.73 22.90
C GLY A 101 -5.51 -21.29 21.56
N PRO A 102 -5.27 -22.25 20.65
CA PRO A 102 -4.64 -21.98 19.36
C PRO A 102 -5.42 -20.98 18.51
N VAL A 103 -4.69 -20.08 17.84
CA VAL A 103 -5.28 -19.05 16.97
C VAL A 103 -4.83 -19.24 15.53
N ARG A 104 -5.70 -18.83 14.59
CA ARG A 104 -5.37 -18.70 13.17
C ARG A 104 -4.42 -17.52 12.96
N VAL A 105 -3.38 -17.75 12.18
CA VAL A 105 -2.33 -16.77 11.86
C VAL A 105 -2.20 -16.66 10.35
N ILE A 106 -2.16 -15.43 9.84
CA ILE A 106 -1.87 -15.17 8.43
C ILE A 106 -0.37 -15.40 8.21
N GLY A 107 -0.02 -16.45 7.48
CA GLY A 107 1.37 -16.72 7.09
C GLY A 107 1.75 -15.96 5.82
N VAL A 108 2.71 -15.05 5.92
CA VAL A 108 3.21 -14.25 4.80
C VAL A 108 4.50 -14.85 4.26
N GLU A 109 4.57 -15.01 2.94
CA GLU A 109 5.76 -15.48 2.23
C GLU A 109 6.37 -14.33 1.42
N ALA A 110 7.68 -14.10 1.59
CA ALA A 110 8.35 -12.96 0.97
C ALA A 110 8.23 -13.01 -0.57
N GLY A 111 7.80 -11.90 -1.17
CA GLY A 111 7.62 -11.79 -2.62
C GLY A 111 6.34 -12.43 -3.16
N GLN A 112 5.46 -12.96 -2.31
CA GLN A 112 4.16 -13.52 -2.68
C GLN A 112 3.01 -12.66 -2.16
N ILE A 113 1.92 -12.60 -2.93
CA ILE A 113 0.64 -11.97 -2.52
C ILE A 113 -0.27 -13.02 -1.86
N VAL A 114 -0.06 -14.30 -2.20
CA VAL A 114 -0.74 -15.44 -1.57
C VAL A 114 -0.22 -15.61 -0.15
N THR A 115 -1.14 -15.89 0.77
CA THR A 115 -0.87 -16.17 2.19
C THR A 115 -1.23 -17.60 2.52
N ARG A 116 -0.72 -18.10 3.65
CA ARG A 116 -1.10 -19.40 4.23
C ARG A 116 -2.01 -19.22 5.43
N SER A 117 -2.89 -20.19 5.68
CA SER A 117 -3.61 -20.31 6.94
C SER A 117 -2.79 -21.14 7.92
N LEU A 118 -2.13 -20.47 8.88
CA LEU A 118 -1.32 -21.13 9.92
C LEU A 118 -2.11 -21.20 11.23
N VAL A 119 -1.65 -22.05 12.14
CA VAL A 119 -2.13 -22.11 13.53
C VAL A 119 -0.95 -21.93 14.47
N ALA A 120 -1.10 -21.09 15.48
CA ALA A 120 -0.09 -20.89 16.51
C ALA A 120 -0.72 -20.81 17.91
N GLU A 121 0.04 -21.18 18.92
CA GLU A 121 -0.31 -20.95 20.33
C GLU A 121 0.33 -19.62 20.79
N PRO A 122 -0.45 -18.53 20.94
CA PRO A 122 0.09 -17.25 21.35
C PRO A 122 0.45 -17.29 22.84
N SER A 123 1.46 -16.52 23.23
CA SER A 123 1.72 -16.30 24.65
C SER A 123 0.55 -15.54 25.28
N LEU A 124 0.13 -15.97 26.47
CA LEU A 124 -0.99 -15.36 27.18
C LEU A 124 -0.49 -14.50 28.34
N ARG A 125 -1.11 -13.33 28.52
CA ARG A 125 -0.99 -12.50 29.73
C ARG A 125 -2.35 -11.94 30.09
N ASP A 126 -2.79 -12.17 31.32
CA ASP A 126 -4.10 -11.73 31.81
C ASP A 126 -5.28 -12.13 30.89
N GLY A 127 -5.22 -13.33 30.31
CA GLY A 127 -6.21 -13.85 29.37
C GLY A 127 -6.19 -13.22 27.98
N GLN A 128 -5.14 -12.45 27.64
CA GLN A 128 -4.94 -11.85 26.33
C GLN A 128 -3.82 -12.54 25.57
N ALA A 129 -4.09 -12.84 24.30
CA ALA A 129 -3.08 -13.33 23.35
C ALA A 129 -2.17 -12.18 22.93
N LEU A 130 -0.87 -12.39 23.11
CA LEU A 130 0.17 -11.41 22.82
C LEU A 130 0.87 -11.71 21.49
N ALA A 131 1.41 -10.65 20.89
CA ALA A 131 2.47 -10.80 19.90
C ALA A 131 3.71 -11.43 20.56
N ASP A 132 4.48 -12.17 19.77
CA ASP A 132 5.73 -12.80 20.17
C ASP A 132 6.80 -12.60 19.08
N PRO A 133 7.59 -11.53 19.18
CA PRO A 133 8.63 -11.23 18.21
C PRO A 133 9.67 -12.34 18.04
N ALA A 134 9.97 -13.10 19.10
CA ALA A 134 10.96 -14.17 19.05
C ALA A 134 10.51 -15.34 18.15
N ARG A 135 9.19 -15.48 17.95
CA ARG A 135 8.57 -16.45 17.04
C ARG A 135 8.02 -15.82 15.76
N ASP A 136 8.40 -14.57 15.47
CA ASP A 136 7.87 -13.79 14.34
C ASP A 136 6.33 -13.78 14.32
N LEU A 137 5.71 -13.54 15.48
CA LEU A 137 4.26 -13.46 15.62
C LEU A 137 3.88 -12.02 15.96
N ALA A 138 3.38 -11.28 14.99
CA ALA A 138 2.86 -9.93 15.20
C ALA A 138 1.33 -9.92 15.21
N LYS A 139 0.73 -8.92 15.85
CA LYS A 139 -0.69 -8.65 15.66
C LYS A 139 -0.91 -7.89 14.37
N ILE A 140 -2.07 -8.12 13.75
CA ILE A 140 -2.57 -7.36 12.62
C ILE A 140 -3.98 -6.90 12.91
N ALA A 141 -4.33 -5.68 12.53
CA ALA A 141 -5.69 -5.20 12.58
C ALA A 141 -6.07 -4.40 11.34
N VAL A 142 -7.36 -4.45 10.99
CA VAL A 142 -7.97 -3.62 9.96
C VAL A 142 -9.07 -2.79 10.61
N VAL A 143 -8.95 -1.46 10.53
CA VAL A 143 -9.86 -0.48 11.12
C VAL A 143 -10.66 0.20 10.03
N GLU A 144 -11.97 0.14 10.14
CA GLU A 144 -12.88 0.84 9.23
C GLU A 144 -12.69 2.36 9.32
N ARG A 145 -12.48 3.03 8.18
CA ARG A 145 -12.19 4.48 8.15
C ARG A 145 -13.13 5.33 7.32
N HIS A 146 -14.03 4.74 6.54
CA HIS A 146 -14.83 5.46 5.55
C HIS A 146 -16.10 6.02 6.17
N ARG A 147 -16.70 5.28 7.10
CA ARG A 147 -18.00 5.59 7.71
C ARG A 147 -17.98 5.70 9.23
N GLU A 148 -16.78 5.62 9.83
CA GLU A 148 -16.59 5.72 11.27
C GLU A 148 -17.44 4.69 12.04
N THR A 149 -17.59 3.47 11.49
CA THR A 149 -18.49 2.48 12.09
C THR A 149 -17.94 1.85 13.36
N GLY A 150 -16.68 2.15 13.72
CA GLY A 150 -15.99 1.55 14.86
C GLY A 150 -15.63 0.07 14.69
N ARG A 151 -15.75 -0.48 13.47
CA ARG A 151 -15.42 -1.88 13.20
C ARG A 151 -13.91 -2.05 13.12
N ILE A 152 -13.41 -3.06 13.84
CA ILE A 152 -12.00 -3.43 13.89
C ILE A 152 -11.93 -4.95 13.83
N GLY A 153 -11.29 -5.47 12.79
CA GLY A 153 -10.89 -6.88 12.76
C GLY A 153 -9.47 -6.99 13.30
N VAL A 154 -9.23 -7.88 14.27
CA VAL A 154 -7.92 -8.13 14.86
C VAL A 154 -7.55 -9.60 14.68
N GLY A 155 -6.29 -9.86 14.39
CA GLY A 155 -5.74 -11.20 14.26
C GLY A 155 -4.22 -11.21 14.40
N PHE A 156 -3.59 -12.28 13.92
CA PHE A 156 -2.14 -12.45 13.97
C PHE A 156 -1.56 -12.67 12.58
N VAL A 157 -0.31 -12.26 12.41
CA VAL A 157 0.47 -12.42 11.18
C VAL A 157 1.87 -12.94 11.53
N ASN A 158 2.39 -13.81 10.67
CA ASN A 158 3.74 -14.34 10.72
C ASN A 158 4.46 -14.06 9.39
N GLY A 159 5.78 -13.80 9.44
CA GLY A 159 6.61 -13.55 8.27
C GLY A 159 7.07 -12.11 8.10
N PHE A 160 6.79 -11.20 9.05
CA PHE A 160 7.25 -9.80 8.98
C PHE A 160 8.64 -9.62 9.58
N GLY A 161 8.98 -10.38 10.61
CA GLY A 161 10.17 -10.27 11.43
C GLY A 161 10.18 -9.05 12.35
N LEU A 162 9.02 -8.43 12.64
CA LEU A 162 8.96 -7.20 13.43
C LEU A 162 9.38 -7.46 14.89
N GLU A 163 10.32 -6.66 15.41
CA GLU A 163 10.89 -6.85 16.76
C GLU A 163 10.31 -5.88 17.79
N ARG A 164 9.89 -4.69 17.35
CA ARG A 164 9.26 -3.65 18.18
C ARG A 164 8.36 -2.73 17.35
N GLY A 165 7.50 -1.98 18.03
CA GLY A 165 6.69 -0.93 17.38
C GLY A 165 5.58 -1.46 16.48
N ALA A 166 5.12 -0.59 15.58
CA ALA A 166 4.05 -0.87 14.63
C ALA A 166 4.25 -0.16 13.29
N LEU A 167 3.70 -0.76 12.23
CA LEU A 167 3.59 -0.23 10.89
C LEU A 167 2.11 -0.07 10.57
N ALA A 168 1.68 1.07 10.04
CA ALA A 168 0.31 1.27 9.60
C ALA A 168 0.24 1.90 8.21
N SER A 169 -0.83 1.58 7.47
CA SER A 169 -1.08 2.08 6.13
C SER A 169 -2.57 2.23 5.86
N THR A 170 -2.97 3.25 5.10
CA THR A 170 -4.30 3.34 4.47
C THR A 170 -4.31 2.75 3.05
N HIS A 171 -3.14 2.42 2.49
CA HIS A 171 -3.02 1.58 1.31
C HIS A 171 -3.21 0.12 1.72
N ALA A 172 -4.46 -0.32 1.79
CA ALA A 172 -4.87 -1.70 2.04
C ALA A 172 -5.81 -2.18 0.94
N HIS A 173 -5.29 -2.84 -0.08
CA HIS A 173 -6.07 -3.29 -1.24
C HIS A 173 -7.23 -4.19 -0.83
N ASP A 174 -8.45 -4.04 -1.36
CA ASP A 174 -8.97 -2.93 -2.19
C ASP A 174 -10.00 -2.07 -1.44
N ALA A 175 -10.39 -2.47 -0.23
CA ALA A 175 -11.29 -1.68 0.60
C ALA A 175 -10.62 -0.40 1.14
N HIS A 176 -9.28 -0.37 1.17
CA HIS A 176 -8.47 0.73 1.66
C HIS A 176 -8.89 1.22 3.04
N ASN A 177 -9.25 0.30 3.93
CA ASN A 177 -9.33 0.55 5.37
C ASN A 177 -7.91 0.77 5.95
N VAL A 178 -7.80 1.23 7.20
CA VAL A 178 -6.48 1.30 7.84
C VAL A 178 -6.05 -0.11 8.19
N VAL A 179 -4.88 -0.55 7.74
CA VAL A 179 -4.23 -1.78 8.18
C VAL A 179 -3.05 -1.42 9.07
N VAL A 180 -2.89 -2.14 10.19
CA VAL A 180 -1.78 -1.96 11.12
C VAL A 180 -1.23 -3.31 11.54
N VAL A 181 0.10 -3.45 11.51
CA VAL A 181 0.84 -4.61 12.01
C VAL A 181 1.77 -4.14 13.11
N GLY A 182 1.74 -4.78 14.27
CA GLY A 182 2.56 -4.37 15.40
C GLY A 182 2.78 -5.47 16.41
N VAL A 183 3.79 -5.26 17.26
CA VAL A 183 4.08 -6.15 18.39
C VAL A 183 3.77 -5.51 19.75
N ASP A 184 3.33 -4.25 19.73
CA ASP A 184 2.84 -3.50 20.88
C ASP A 184 1.51 -2.80 20.55
N ASP A 185 0.49 -3.01 21.37
CA ASP A 185 -0.86 -2.49 21.13
C ASP A 185 -0.95 -0.96 21.22
N ALA A 186 -0.10 -0.32 22.05
CA ALA A 186 -0.08 1.13 22.20
C ALA A 186 0.54 1.80 20.97
N ASP A 187 1.61 1.21 20.42
CA ASP A 187 2.21 1.66 19.16
C ASP A 187 1.28 1.43 17.97
N MET A 188 0.52 0.33 17.94
CA MET A 188 -0.54 0.13 16.95
C MET A 188 -1.60 1.24 17.01
N ALA A 189 -2.06 1.58 18.21
CA ALA A 189 -3.02 2.68 18.41
C ALA A 189 -2.44 4.03 17.98
N ALA A 190 -1.21 4.33 18.37
CA ALA A 190 -0.52 5.55 17.99
C ALA A 190 -0.34 5.66 16.46
N ALA A 191 -0.01 4.56 15.79
CA ALA A 191 0.10 4.51 14.33
C ALA A 191 -1.23 4.81 13.62
N VAL A 192 -2.33 4.16 14.04
CA VAL A 192 -3.66 4.42 13.44
C VAL A 192 -4.14 5.85 13.69
N ASN A 193 -3.97 6.34 14.92
CA ASN A 193 -4.32 7.72 15.27
C ASN A 193 -3.50 8.72 14.43
N ARG A 194 -2.20 8.46 14.24
CA ARG A 194 -1.34 9.32 13.42
C ARG A 194 -1.80 9.36 11.96
N LEU A 195 -2.21 8.23 11.39
CA LEU A 195 -2.75 8.20 10.03
C LEU A 195 -4.04 9.03 9.91
N ALA A 196 -4.90 9.03 10.93
CA ALA A 196 -6.08 9.89 10.95
C ALA A 196 -5.69 11.39 10.97
N GLU A 197 -4.69 11.76 11.77
CA GLU A 197 -4.18 13.15 11.86
C GLU A 197 -3.60 13.66 10.54
N ILE A 198 -2.79 12.85 9.84
CA ILE A 198 -2.12 13.26 8.59
C ILE A 198 -2.99 13.06 7.35
N GLY A 199 -4.23 12.57 7.51
CA GLY A 199 -5.17 12.33 6.41
C GLY A 199 -4.90 11.06 5.61
N GLY A 200 -4.10 10.14 6.16
CA GLY A 200 -3.74 8.84 5.59
C GLY A 200 -2.32 8.78 5.03
N GLY A 201 -1.97 7.62 4.49
CA GLY A 201 -0.65 7.29 3.98
C GLY A 201 -0.03 6.12 4.73
N GLN A 202 1.24 6.23 5.08
CA GLN A 202 2.02 5.19 5.76
C GLN A 202 2.78 5.77 6.95
N VAL A 203 2.91 5.01 8.03
CA VAL A 203 3.68 5.42 9.21
C VAL A 203 4.34 4.21 9.87
N ALA A 204 5.58 4.40 10.33
CA ALA A 204 6.27 3.50 11.25
C ALA A 204 6.36 4.18 12.63
N VAL A 205 5.92 3.49 13.69
CA VAL A 205 5.83 4.03 15.05
C VAL A 205 6.61 3.15 16.03
N ALA A 206 7.24 3.80 17.00
CA ALA A 206 7.82 3.15 18.17
C ALA A 206 7.73 4.08 19.39
N ASP A 207 7.48 3.52 20.57
CA ASP A 207 7.40 4.26 21.84
C ASP A 207 6.39 5.42 21.80
N GLY A 208 5.27 5.21 21.11
CA GLY A 208 4.19 6.16 20.91
C GLY A 208 4.49 7.28 19.93
N ARG A 209 5.61 7.24 19.20
CA ARG A 209 6.07 8.32 18.31
C ARG A 209 6.34 7.83 16.87
N PRO A 210 5.96 8.62 15.85
CA PRO A 210 6.34 8.33 14.47
C PRO A 210 7.86 8.42 14.30
N LEU A 211 8.47 7.36 13.76
CA LEU A 211 9.87 7.36 13.31
C LEU A 211 10.00 7.97 11.91
N ALA A 212 9.04 7.64 11.04
CA ALA A 212 8.93 8.17 9.69
C ALA A 212 7.49 7.95 9.17
N GLU A 213 7.08 8.81 8.24
CA GLU A 213 5.75 8.77 7.64
C GLU A 213 5.75 9.27 6.20
N VAL A 214 4.73 8.84 5.45
CA VAL A 214 4.41 9.31 4.11
C VAL A 214 2.98 9.85 4.13
N PRO A 215 2.76 11.16 4.30
CA PRO A 215 1.42 11.73 4.29
C PRO A 215 0.77 11.66 2.91
N CYS A 216 -0.44 11.09 2.87
CA CYS A 216 -1.27 10.96 1.67
C CYS A 216 -2.70 11.51 1.92
N PRO A 217 -2.87 12.84 2.12
CA PRO A 217 -4.13 13.43 2.56
C PRO A 217 -5.28 13.34 1.55
N ILE A 218 -5.01 13.00 0.29
CA ILE A 218 -6.02 12.88 -0.77
C ILE A 218 -6.50 11.42 -0.80
N GLY A 219 -7.73 11.18 -0.37
CA GLY A 219 -8.34 9.86 -0.28
C GLY A 219 -7.66 8.91 0.73
N GLY A 220 -6.68 9.39 1.49
CA GLY A 220 -5.76 8.53 2.24
C GLY A 220 -4.81 7.75 1.33
N LEU A 221 -4.64 8.14 0.07
CA LEU A 221 -3.93 7.33 -0.94
C LEU A 221 -2.89 8.14 -1.72
N LEU A 222 -3.18 9.42 -2.00
CA LEU A 222 -2.30 10.28 -2.79
C LEU A 222 -1.77 11.44 -1.93
N SER A 223 -0.51 11.79 -2.19
CA SER A 223 0.12 12.98 -1.62
C SER A 223 -0.03 14.17 -2.57
N ASP A 224 -0.14 15.38 -2.01
CA ASP A 224 -0.07 16.65 -2.73
C ASP A 224 1.34 17.27 -2.72
N ARG A 225 2.33 16.55 -2.19
CA ARG A 225 3.74 16.95 -2.20
C ARG A 225 4.44 16.60 -3.53
N PRO A 226 5.55 17.27 -3.87
CA PRO A 226 6.39 16.91 -5.01
C PRO A 226 6.82 15.44 -4.98
N ALA A 227 6.91 14.80 -6.15
CA ALA A 227 7.19 13.37 -6.26
C ALA A 227 8.53 12.98 -5.61
N GLU A 228 9.55 13.84 -5.70
CA GLU A 228 10.86 13.65 -5.09
C GLU A 228 10.79 13.65 -3.56
N GLU A 229 9.97 14.52 -2.97
CA GLU A 229 9.74 14.55 -1.53
C GLU A 229 9.01 13.30 -1.05
N VAL A 230 7.99 12.86 -1.80
CA VAL A 230 7.25 11.62 -1.51
C VAL A 230 8.16 10.40 -1.63
N ALA A 231 8.98 10.32 -2.68
CA ALA A 231 9.94 9.23 -2.87
C ALA A 231 10.98 9.17 -1.73
N ALA A 232 11.48 10.33 -1.29
CA ALA A 232 12.37 10.41 -0.13
C ALA A 232 11.66 9.99 1.16
N ALA A 233 10.38 10.37 1.35
CA ALA A 233 9.59 9.95 2.50
C ALA A 233 9.34 8.43 2.51
N VAL A 234 8.99 7.83 1.36
CA VAL A 234 8.84 6.38 1.22
C VAL A 234 10.16 5.67 1.58
N THR A 235 11.29 6.17 1.08
CA THR A 235 12.61 5.59 1.39
C THR A 235 12.92 5.64 2.89
N ARG A 236 12.63 6.76 3.56
CA ARG A 236 12.81 6.90 5.02
C ARG A 236 11.87 5.99 5.81
N THR A 237 10.62 5.87 5.38
CA THR A 237 9.60 5.04 6.05
C THR A 237 9.90 3.54 5.91
N GLU A 238 10.37 3.11 4.73
CA GLU A 238 10.93 1.77 4.52
C GLU A 238 12.15 1.52 5.42
N ALA A 239 13.09 2.47 5.51
CA ALA A 239 14.24 2.33 6.41
C ALA A 239 13.83 2.26 7.89
N ALA A 240 12.84 3.04 8.32
CA ALA A 240 12.30 3.00 9.68
C ALA A 240 11.68 1.63 10.00
N SER A 241 11.02 0.98 9.04
CA SER A 241 10.52 -0.39 9.25
C SER A 241 11.63 -1.40 9.55
N ARG A 242 12.82 -1.22 8.95
CA ARG A 242 14.01 -2.05 9.23
C ARG A 242 14.57 -1.79 10.63
N VAL A 243 14.54 -0.53 11.09
CA VAL A 243 14.92 -0.17 12.47
C VAL A 243 13.99 -0.83 13.50
N LEU A 244 12.73 -1.06 13.14
CA LEU A 244 11.76 -1.80 13.96
C LEU A 244 11.93 -3.33 13.91
N GLY A 245 12.89 -3.84 13.13
CA GLY A 245 13.23 -5.25 13.01
C GLY A 245 12.69 -5.94 11.76
N ALA A 246 11.82 -5.30 10.95
CA ALA A 246 11.16 -5.96 9.82
C ALA A 246 12.17 -6.61 8.86
N LYS A 247 12.00 -7.92 8.61
CA LYS A 247 12.86 -8.74 7.75
C LYS A 247 12.29 -8.92 6.35
N ILE A 248 10.96 -8.88 6.21
CA ILE A 248 10.29 -8.98 4.92
C ILE A 248 10.70 -7.84 3.96
N PRO A 249 10.89 -8.10 2.66
CA PRO A 249 11.03 -7.04 1.65
C PRO A 249 9.77 -6.18 1.54
N ALA A 250 9.92 -4.86 1.51
CA ALA A 250 8.83 -3.89 1.33
C ALA A 250 7.60 -4.16 2.23
N PRO A 251 7.74 -4.10 3.57
CA PRO A 251 6.67 -4.48 4.52
C PRO A 251 5.36 -3.71 4.31
N PHE A 252 5.39 -2.45 3.90
CA PHE A 252 4.17 -1.70 3.60
C PHE A 252 3.44 -2.24 2.35
N MET A 253 4.19 -2.72 1.35
CA MET A 253 3.62 -3.39 0.18
C MET A 253 3.08 -4.77 0.54
N ALA A 254 3.77 -5.56 1.36
CA ALA A 254 3.26 -6.85 1.81
C ALA A 254 1.95 -6.68 2.60
N MET A 255 1.93 -5.73 3.54
CA MET A 255 0.77 -5.39 4.35
C MET A 255 -0.45 -4.95 3.51
N SER A 256 -0.22 -4.25 2.39
CA SER A 256 -1.32 -3.74 1.56
C SER A 256 -2.18 -4.87 0.96
N PHE A 257 -1.64 -6.08 0.80
CA PHE A 257 -2.38 -7.24 0.26
C PHE A 257 -2.96 -8.16 1.33
N LEU A 258 -2.76 -7.89 2.63
CA LEU A 258 -3.33 -8.72 3.71
C LEU A 258 -4.81 -8.43 3.93
N ALA A 259 -5.28 -7.27 3.47
CA ALA A 259 -6.70 -6.90 3.46
C ALA A 259 -7.44 -7.28 2.17
N LEU A 260 -6.74 -7.86 1.19
CA LEU A 260 -7.31 -8.17 -0.12
C LEU A 260 -8.04 -9.51 -0.07
N SER A 261 -9.33 -9.48 0.30
CA SER A 261 -10.18 -10.63 0.58
C SER A 261 -10.55 -11.52 -0.62
N VAL A 262 -9.80 -11.43 -1.72
CA VAL A 262 -10.00 -12.22 -2.94
C VAL A 262 -8.75 -13.01 -3.34
N VAL A 263 -7.66 -12.91 -2.56
CA VAL A 263 -6.42 -13.65 -2.79
C VAL A 263 -6.25 -14.70 -1.69
N PRO A 264 -5.98 -15.97 -2.04
CA PRO A 264 -5.84 -17.07 -1.08
C PRO A 264 -4.67 -16.89 -0.11
N GLU A 265 -4.65 -17.58 1.04
CA GLU A 265 -5.75 -18.39 1.62
C GLU A 265 -6.47 -17.69 2.78
N LEU A 266 -5.74 -17.02 3.67
CA LEU A 266 -6.28 -16.35 4.85
C LEU A 266 -5.93 -14.86 4.81
N LYS A 267 -6.96 -14.01 4.94
CA LYS A 267 -6.86 -12.55 4.92
C LYS A 267 -7.59 -11.96 6.12
N ILE A 268 -7.54 -10.63 6.27
CA ILE A 268 -8.23 -9.92 7.35
C ILE A 268 -8.97 -8.71 6.80
N THR A 269 -10.16 -8.42 7.32
CA THR A 269 -10.94 -7.23 7.01
C THR A 269 -11.32 -6.51 8.30
N ASP A 270 -12.02 -5.37 8.23
CA ASP A 270 -12.60 -4.72 9.41
C ASP A 270 -13.65 -5.59 10.13
N ARG A 271 -14.03 -6.74 9.54
CA ARG A 271 -14.94 -7.73 10.12
C ARG A 271 -14.25 -8.96 10.69
N GLY A 272 -12.91 -9.01 10.69
CA GLY A 272 -12.13 -10.15 11.18
C GLY A 272 -11.48 -10.96 10.06
N LEU A 273 -11.04 -12.18 10.39
CA LEU A 273 -10.35 -13.07 9.46
C LEU A 273 -11.30 -13.60 8.39
N VAL A 274 -10.80 -13.72 7.16
CA VAL A 274 -11.55 -14.23 6.01
C VAL A 274 -10.77 -15.38 5.40
N ASP A 275 -11.39 -16.56 5.37
CA ASP A 275 -10.96 -17.66 4.52
C ASP A 275 -11.46 -17.38 3.11
N THR A 276 -10.55 -17.01 2.21
CA THR A 276 -10.93 -16.59 0.86
C THR A 276 -11.11 -17.77 -0.09
N VAL A 277 -10.82 -19.00 0.35
CA VAL A 277 -11.11 -20.22 -0.42
C VAL A 277 -12.56 -20.62 -0.21
N ARG A 278 -13.03 -20.55 1.04
CA ARG A 278 -14.43 -20.83 1.43
C ARG A 278 -15.34 -19.60 1.40
N PHE A 279 -14.78 -18.41 1.21
CA PHE A 279 -15.47 -17.11 1.19
C PHE A 279 -16.30 -16.84 2.46
N GLU A 280 -15.72 -17.17 3.62
CA GLU A 280 -16.38 -16.98 4.92
C GLU A 280 -15.49 -16.23 5.91
N VAL A 281 -16.14 -15.50 6.82
CA VAL A 281 -15.47 -14.96 8.00
C VAL A 281 -15.24 -16.12 8.96
N VAL A 282 -13.99 -16.33 9.38
CA VAL A 282 -13.62 -17.41 10.30
C VAL A 282 -13.28 -16.85 11.68
N PRO A 283 -13.54 -17.61 12.76
CA PRO A 283 -13.14 -17.20 14.09
C PRO A 283 -11.62 -17.17 14.21
N LEU A 284 -11.12 -16.32 15.11
CA LEU A 284 -9.68 -16.24 15.40
C LEU A 284 -9.18 -17.51 16.08
N GLU A 285 -9.90 -17.99 17.08
CA GLU A 285 -9.58 -19.22 17.81
C GLU A 285 -10.02 -20.46 17.00
N VAL A 286 -9.20 -21.51 17.01
CA VAL A 286 -9.42 -22.76 16.26
C VAL A 286 -10.24 -23.75 17.07
#